data_AF-A0A5J4Q425-F1
#
_entry.id   AF-A0A5J4Q425-F1
#
_cell.length_a   1.000
_cell.length_b   1.000
_cell.length_c   1.000
_cell.angle_alpha   90.00
_cell.angle_beta   90.00
_cell.angle_gamma   90.00
#
_symmetry.space_group_name_H-M   'P 1'
#
loop_
_entity.id
_entity.type
_entity.pdbx_description
1 polymer ?
#
loop_
_entity_poly.entity_id
_entity_poly.type
_entity_poly.pdbx_seq_one_letter_code
_entity_poly.pdbx_strand_id
1 'polypeptide(L)'
;LITPRFFLYKIEGDFTQYAFSSRYDVVYFDAFAPEKQPEMWSRQLFEYLYHMMNEGGILTTYCSKGAIRRMLQDIGFTVERLPGPSGGKREMLRAKKNVK
;
A
#
# COMPACT_ATOMS: atom_id res chain seq x y z
N LEU A 1 -26.24 2.17 2.98
CA LEU A 1 -26.75 2.65 1.66
C LEU A 1 -25.57 3.06 0.80
N ILE A 2 -25.50 2.55 -0.43
CA ILE A 2 -24.48 2.94 -1.41
C ILE A 2 -24.98 4.19 -2.15
N THR A 3 -24.15 5.23 -2.27
CA THR A 3 -24.55 6.48 -2.93
C THR A 3 -24.39 6.37 -4.46
N PRO A 4 -25.12 7.17 -5.27
CA PRO A 4 -24.91 7.21 -6.72
C PRO A 4 -23.51 7.66 -7.17
N ARG A 5 -22.70 8.21 -6.26
CA ARG A 5 -21.32 8.64 -6.51
C ARG A 5 -20.27 7.57 -6.16
N PHE A 6 -20.72 6.40 -5.71
CA PHE A 6 -19.84 5.28 -5.41
C PHE A 6 -19.77 4.34 -6.62
N PHE A 7 -18.55 4.10 -7.09
CA PHE A 7 -18.26 3.16 -8.16
C PHE A 7 -17.24 2.14 -7.64
N LEU A 8 -17.43 0.87 -8.00
CA LEU A 8 -16.49 -0.20 -7.71
C LEU A 8 -16.03 -0.82 -9.02
N TYR A 9 -14.73 -0.77 -9.28
CA TYR A 9 -14.10 -1.42 -10.40
C TYR A 9 -13.31 -2.63 -9.88
N LYS A 10 -13.72 -3.82 -10.30
CA LYS A 10 -12.99 -5.06 -10.01
C LYS A 10 -12.23 -5.49 -11.26
N ILE A 11 -10.94 -5.76 -11.10
CA ILE A 11 -10.05 -6.20 -12.16
C ILE A 11 -9.58 -7.61 -11.81
N GLU A 12 -9.69 -8.53 -12.75
CA GLU A 12 -9.04 -9.84 -12.67
C GLU A 12 -7.72 -9.76 -13.43
N GLY A 13 -6.60 -9.97 -12.74
CA GLY A 13 -5.28 -9.88 -13.35
C GLY A 13 -4.16 -10.07 -12.35
N ASP A 14 -2.95 -10.22 -12.88
CA ASP A 14 -1.72 -10.29 -12.08
C ASP A 14 -1.27 -8.86 -11.73
N PHE A 15 -1.37 -8.50 -10.45
CA PHE A 15 -0.98 -7.20 -9.95
C PHE A 15 0.50 -6.86 -10.24
N THR A 16 1.37 -7.86 -10.33
CA THR A 16 2.80 -7.66 -10.63
C THR A 16 3.06 -7.23 -12.07
N GLN A 17 2.08 -7.39 -12.96
CA GLN A 17 2.15 -7.06 -14.39
C GLN A 17 1.12 -5.99 -14.80
N TYR A 18 0.21 -5.62 -13.90
CA TYR A 18 -0.88 -4.73 -14.21
C TYR A 18 -0.43 -3.27 -14.36
N ALA A 19 -0.76 -2.66 -15.49
CA ALA A 19 -0.48 -1.25 -15.75
C ALA A 19 -1.67 -0.37 -15.32
N PHE A 20 -1.53 0.29 -14.18
CA PHE A 20 -2.45 1.32 -13.72
C PHE A 20 -2.36 2.58 -14.59
N SER A 21 -3.52 3.11 -15.00
CA SER A 21 -3.66 4.32 -15.81
C SER A 21 -4.09 5.56 -15.03
N SER A 22 -4.47 5.40 -13.77
CA SER A 22 -5.00 6.46 -12.90
C SER A 22 -4.08 6.73 -11.73
N ARG A 23 -4.22 7.90 -11.09
CA ARG A 23 -3.55 8.17 -9.81
C ARG A 23 -4.46 7.88 -8.64
N TYR A 24 -3.88 7.45 -7.52
CA TYR A 24 -4.62 7.02 -6.33
C TYR A 24 -4.26 7.84 -5.11
N ASP A 25 -5.27 8.28 -4.37
CA ASP A 25 -5.10 8.99 -3.09
C ASP A 25 -4.86 8.02 -1.93
N VAL A 26 -5.44 6.81 -2.01
CA VAL A 26 -5.33 5.78 -0.97
C VAL A 26 -5.10 4.42 -1.60
N VAL A 27 -4.13 3.68 -1.07
CA VAL A 27 -3.83 2.28 -1.41
C VAL A 27 -3.98 1.42 -0.17
N TYR A 28 -4.97 0.54 -0.18
CA TYR A 28 -5.11 -0.54 0.81
C TYR A 28 -4.30 -1.75 0.33
N PHE A 29 -3.11 -1.93 0.89
CA PHE A 29 -2.20 -2.99 0.48
C PHE A 29 -2.39 -4.23 1.37
N ASP A 30 -3.20 -5.17 0.88
CA ASP A 30 -3.61 -6.37 1.60
C ASP A 30 -3.30 -7.65 0.79
N ALA A 31 -2.00 -7.91 0.61
CA ALA A 31 -1.50 -9.15 0.02
C ALA A 31 -1.22 -10.21 1.10
N PHE A 32 -1.03 -11.47 0.71
CA PHE A 32 -0.53 -12.50 1.62
C PHE A 32 0.83 -12.10 2.22
N ALA A 33 1.16 -12.68 3.37
CA ALA A 33 2.38 -12.32 4.09
C ALA A 33 3.63 -12.49 3.21
N PRO A 34 4.70 -11.68 3.40
CA PRO A 34 5.89 -11.75 2.55
C PRO A 34 6.54 -13.13 2.42
N GLU A 35 6.41 -14.02 3.41
CA GLU A 35 6.91 -15.40 3.31
C GLU A 35 6.09 -16.28 2.36
N LYS A 36 4.82 -15.94 2.14
CA LYS A 36 3.87 -16.70 1.32
C LYS A 36 3.79 -16.18 -0.11
N GLN A 37 3.96 -14.88 -0.30
CA GLN A 37 3.81 -14.23 -1.60
C GLN A 37 4.86 -13.12 -1.78
N PRO A 38 6.16 -13.44 -1.79
CA PRO A 38 7.25 -12.46 -1.75
C PRO A 38 7.26 -11.48 -2.93
N GLU A 39 6.78 -11.89 -4.09
CA GLU A 39 6.70 -11.07 -5.31
C GLU A 39 5.85 -9.82 -5.12
N MET A 40 4.81 -9.89 -4.28
CA MET A 40 3.97 -8.75 -3.91
C MET A 40 4.68 -7.75 -3.00
N TRP A 41 5.84 -8.10 -2.44
CA TRP A 41 6.58 -7.25 -1.50
C TRP A 41 7.92 -6.78 -2.03
N SER A 42 8.10 -6.79 -3.35
CA SER A 42 9.31 -6.33 -4.01
C SER A 42 9.44 -4.80 -3.97
N ARG A 43 10.68 -4.31 -3.97
CA ARG A 43 10.98 -2.88 -4.05
C ARG A 43 10.36 -2.25 -5.30
N GLN A 44 10.50 -2.94 -6.44
CA GLN A 44 10.03 -2.48 -7.74
C GLN A 44 8.51 -2.23 -7.72
N LEU A 45 7.75 -3.12 -7.09
CA LEU A 45 6.30 -2.97 -6.96
C LEU A 45 5.91 -1.78 -6.07
N PHE A 46 6.62 -1.54 -4.97
CA PHE A 46 6.36 -0.38 -4.11
C PHE A 46 6.82 0.94 -4.73
N GLU A 47 7.89 0.96 -5.54
CA GLU A 47 8.29 2.12 -6.33
C GLU A 47 7.23 2.45 -7.38
N TYR A 48 6.73 1.41 -8.05
CA TYR A 48 5.62 1.56 -8.99
C TYR A 48 4.38 2.14 -8.32
N LEU A 49 3.96 1.60 -7.17
CA LEU A 49 2.87 2.15 -6.37
C LEU A 49 3.12 3.61 -5.96
N TYR A 50 4.33 3.94 -5.49
CA TYR A 50 4.70 5.32 -5.15
C TYR A 50 4.49 6.27 -6.33
N HIS A 51 4.89 5.86 -7.55
CA HIS A 51 4.69 6.66 -8.76
C HIS A 51 3.21 6.79 -9.16
N MET A 52 2.41 5.76 -8.93
CA MET A 52 0.98 5.76 -9.21
C MET A 52 0.13 6.49 -8.16
N MET A 53 0.70 6.90 -7.03
CA MET A 53 -0.02 7.64 -5.99
C MET A 53 0.06 9.16 -6.19
N ASN A 54 -0.98 9.87 -5.79
CA ASN A 54 -0.96 11.33 -5.69
C ASN A 54 -0.04 11.81 -4.56
N GLU A 55 0.44 13.05 -4.67
CA GLU A 55 1.16 13.69 -3.55
C GLU A 55 0.29 13.74 -2.30
N GLY A 56 0.89 13.45 -1.14
CA GLY A 56 0.14 13.31 0.10
C GLY A 56 -0.69 12.01 0.20
N GLY A 57 -0.72 11.17 -0.83
CA GLY A 57 -1.44 9.90 -0.85
C GLY A 57 -0.95 8.92 0.21
N ILE A 58 -1.84 8.02 0.62
CA ILE A 58 -1.64 7.11 1.76
C ILE A 58 -1.64 5.66 1.30
N LEU A 59 -0.58 4.91 1.60
CA LEU A 59 -0.55 3.45 1.52
C LEU A 59 -0.62 2.91 2.94
N THR A 60 -1.51 1.95 3.18
CA THR A 60 -1.61 1.26 4.47
C THR A 60 -1.57 -0.24 4.28
N THR A 61 -0.93 -0.93 5.23
CA THR A 61 -0.85 -2.40 5.21
C THR A 61 -0.79 -2.94 6.64
N TYR A 62 -1.34 -4.14 6.84
CA TYR A 62 -1.21 -4.85 8.11
C TYR A 62 0.24 -5.26 8.40
N CYS A 63 1.10 -5.34 7.39
CA CYS A 63 2.43 -5.90 7.51
C CYS A 63 3.38 -4.90 8.19
N SER A 64 3.74 -5.17 9.45
CA SER A 64 4.60 -4.32 10.29
C SER A 64 6.07 -4.74 10.34
N LYS A 65 6.52 -5.59 9.40
CA LYS A 65 7.91 -6.05 9.37
C LYS A 65 8.89 -4.89 9.15
N GLY A 66 10.00 -4.93 9.90
CA GLY A 66 11.03 -3.89 9.82
C GLY A 66 11.70 -3.77 8.45
N ALA A 67 11.78 -4.85 7.67
CA ALA A 67 12.30 -4.81 6.29
C ALA A 67 11.38 -4.01 5.36
N ILE A 68 10.06 -4.26 5.42
CA ILE A 68 9.06 -3.54 4.62
C ILE A 68 9.03 -2.06 4.98
N ARG A 69 9.07 -1.74 6.29
CA ARG A 69 9.16 -0.35 6.75
C ARG A 69 10.36 0.38 6.16
N ARG A 70 11.56 -0.19 6.27
CA ARG A 70 12.80 0.42 5.75
C ARG A 70 12.73 0.63 4.24
N MET A 71 12.27 -0.39 3.51
CA MET A 71 12.09 -0.30 2.06
C MET A 71 11.14 0.85 1.66
N LEU A 72 9.98 0.99 2.32
CA LEU A 72 9.05 2.09 2.06
C LEU A 72 9.69 3.46 2.35
N GLN A 73 10.48 3.57 3.42
CA GLN A 73 11.23 4.79 3.74
C GLN A 73 12.27 5.11 2.67
N ASP A 74 13.05 4.12 2.22
CA ASP A 74 14.06 4.29 1.18
C ASP A 74 13.47 4.73 -0.17
N ILE A 75 12.24 4.29 -0.47
CA ILE A 75 11.50 4.70 -1.68
C ILE A 75 11.06 6.17 -1.60
N GLY A 76 10.99 6.75 -0.40
CA GLY A 76 10.63 8.14 -0.17
C GLY A 76 9.26 8.36 0.46
N PHE A 77 8.65 7.31 1.03
CA PHE A 77 7.48 7.48 1.90
C PHE A 77 7.90 7.97 3.29
N THR A 78 7.08 8.82 3.89
CA THR A 78 7.11 9.02 5.35
C THR A 78 6.28 7.91 5.99
N VAL A 79 6.92 7.05 6.79
CA VAL A 79 6.29 5.83 7.35
C VAL A 79 6.17 5.92 8.86
N GLU A 80 4.96 5.69 9.35
CA GLU A 80 4.65 5.59 10.78
C GLU A 80 4.05 4.22 11.13
N ARG A 81 4.19 3.85 12.41
CA ARG A 81 3.54 2.69 13.00
C ARG A 81 2.29 3.15 13.71
N LEU A 82 1.18 2.50 13.42
CA LEU A 82 -0.09 2.73 14.10
C LEU A 82 -0.43 1.51 14.94
N PRO A 83 -1.14 1.67 16.08
CA PRO A 83 -1.72 0.55 16.79
C PRO A 83 -2.59 -0.26 15.82
N GLY A 84 -2.44 -1.58 15.82
CA GLY A 84 -3.38 -2.41 15.08
C GLY A 84 -4.76 -2.47 15.77
N PRO A 85 -5.76 -3.05 15.11
CA PRO A 85 -7.12 -3.13 15.63
C PRO A 85 -7.19 -3.93 16.94
N SER A 86 -8.17 -3.58 17.79
CA SER A 86 -8.42 -4.22 19.08
C SER A 86 -8.53 -5.75 18.94
N GLY A 87 -7.77 -6.49 19.76
CA GLY A 87 -7.76 -7.96 19.74
C GLY A 87 -6.97 -8.59 18.58
N GLY A 88 -6.27 -7.77 17.76
CA GLY A 88 -5.53 -8.22 16.59
C GLY A 88 -4.02 -7.97 16.66
N LYS A 89 -3.43 -7.64 15.51
CA LYS A 89 -1.99 -7.36 15.38
C LYS A 89 -1.59 -6.15 16.21
N ARG A 90 -0.37 -6.19 16.76
CA ARG A 90 0.14 -5.13 17.65
C ARG A 90 0.33 -3.80 16.91
N GLU A 91 0.78 -3.86 15.66
CA GLU A 91 1.13 -2.69 14.85
C GLU A 91 0.75 -2.90 13.37
N MET A 92 0.37 -1.82 12.71
CA MET A 92 0.22 -1.70 11.24
C MET A 92 1.05 -0.52 10.71
N LEU A 93 1.33 -0.49 9.40
CA LEU A 93 2.07 0.60 8.78
C LEU A 93 1.15 1.54 8.01
N ARG A 94 1.41 2.84 8.15
CA ARG A 94 0.89 3.89 7.27
C ARG A 94 2.07 4.61 6.63
N ALA A 95 2.08 4.66 5.30
CA ALA A 95 3.10 5.30 4.48
C ALA A 95 2.47 6.44 3.69
N LYS A 96 2.94 7.66 3.91
CA LYS A 96 2.47 8.86 3.22
C LYS A 96 3.47 9.28 2.14
N LYS A 97 3.01 9.50 0.92
CA LYS A 97 3.83 10.05 -0.15
C LYS A 97 4.13 11.52 0.16
N ASN A 98 5.41 11.86 0.22
CA ASN A 98 5.82 13.24 0.47
C ASN A 98 5.39 14.15 -0.68
N VAL A 99 4.98 15.37 -0.33
CA VAL A 99 4.78 16.47 -1.28
C VAL A 99 6.17 17.03 -1.55
N LYS A 100 6.56 17.17 -2.82
CA LYS A 100 7.81 17.84 -3.19
C LYS A 100 7.64 19.35 -3.15
#